data_AF-A0A0K9N8K4-F1
#
_entry.id   AF-A0A0K9N8K4-F1
#
_cell.length_a   1.000
_cell.length_b   1.000
_cell.length_c   1.000
_cell.angle_alpha   90.00
_cell.angle_beta   90.00
_cell.angle_gamma   90.00
#
_symmetry.space_group_name_H-M   'P 1'
#
loop_
_entity.id
_entity.type
_entity.pdbx_description
1 polymer ?
#
loop_
_entity_poly.entity_id
_entity_poly.type
_entity_poly.pdbx_seq_one_letter_code
_entity_poly.pdbx_strand_id
1 'polypeptide(L)'
;MMAKGGGINFMKKHVTISILMFLLLISLAINIFQYVSSREYSDDIVGTYCTGDGRDEEDEYLTFTKDGSYCLYRQSKILEEGTYTEAGENIFTLNDSDTSIISADRKIYRPDASFEVISYAKISDTPVRINIP
;
A
#
# COMPACT_ATOMS: atom_id res chain seq x y z
N MET A 1 13.79 15.33 67.20
CA MET A 1 13.63 14.00 66.55
C MET A 1 12.84 14.21 65.26
N MET A 2 13.49 13.96 64.12
CA MET A 2 13.05 14.33 62.76
C MET A 2 11.86 13.49 62.28
N ALA A 3 10.82 14.15 61.76
CA ALA A 3 9.82 13.56 60.87
C ALA A 3 9.65 14.46 59.65
N LYS A 4 10.58 14.41 58.69
CA LYS A 4 10.50 15.15 57.41
C LYS A 4 10.77 14.29 56.16
N GLY A 5 11.00 12.98 56.32
CA GLY A 5 11.38 12.08 55.20
C GLY A 5 10.23 11.46 54.40
N GLY A 6 8.99 11.45 54.93
CA GLY A 6 7.85 10.76 54.30
C GLY A 6 7.21 11.52 53.13
N GLY A 7 7.04 12.84 53.26
CA GLY A 7 6.33 13.65 52.26
C GLY A 7 7.08 13.82 50.94
N ILE A 8 8.42 13.87 50.98
CA ILE A 8 9.25 14.05 49.78
C ILE A 8 9.20 12.80 48.88
N ASN A 9 9.22 11.61 49.48
CA ASN A 9 9.15 10.35 48.74
C ASN A 9 7.74 10.09 48.17
N PHE A 10 6.69 10.47 48.91
CA PHE A 10 5.31 10.38 48.44
C PHE A 10 5.08 11.30 47.23
N MET A 11 5.52 12.56 47.31
CA MET A 11 5.37 13.53 46.22
C MET A 11 6.16 13.15 44.98
N LYS A 12 7.38 12.63 45.13
CA LYS A 12 8.18 12.08 44.01
C LYS A 12 7.48 10.90 43.34
N LYS A 13 6.90 9.98 44.11
CA LYS A 13 6.15 8.83 43.57
C LYS A 13 4.94 9.28 42.74
N HIS A 14 4.18 10.27 43.20
CA HIS A 14 3.06 10.82 42.44
C HIS A 14 3.50 11.50 41.15
N VAL A 15 4.59 12.28 41.19
CA VAL A 15 5.17 12.89 39.99
C VAL A 15 5.67 11.82 39.01
N THR A 16 6.37 10.79 39.48
CA THR A 16 6.82 9.67 38.62
C THR A 16 5.63 8.95 37.98
N ILE A 17 4.56 8.68 38.72
CA ILE A 17 3.35 8.02 38.19
C ILE A 17 2.68 8.92 37.13
N SER A 18 2.56 10.22 37.37
CA SER A 18 2.01 11.16 36.40
C SER A 18 2.83 11.22 35.11
N ILE A 19 4.17 11.21 35.21
CA ILE A 19 5.06 11.17 34.05
C ILE A 19 4.88 9.86 33.28
N LEU A 20 4.81 8.71 33.97
CA LEU A 20 4.61 7.42 33.32
C LEU A 20 3.26 7.34 32.61
N MET A 21 2.18 7.86 33.21
CA MET A 21 0.87 7.93 32.54
C MET A 21 0.91 8.83 31.31
N PHE A 22 1.60 9.98 31.39
CA PHE A 22 1.75 10.87 30.25
C PHE A 22 2.53 10.22 29.10
N LEU A 23 3.65 9.55 29.42
CA LEU A 23 4.43 8.80 28.44
C LEU A 23 3.64 7.64 27.83
N LEU A 24 2.82 6.95 28.61
CA LEU A 24 1.94 5.89 28.13
C LEU A 24 0.91 6.45 27.13
N LEU A 25 0.30 7.60 27.44
CA LEU A 25 -0.66 8.26 26.54
C LEU A 25 0.00 8.73 25.24
N ILE A 26 1.23 9.27 25.30
CA ILE A 26 2.00 9.63 24.10
C ILE A 26 2.30 8.38 23.28
N SER A 27 2.80 7.31 23.91
CA SER A 27 3.10 6.05 23.23
C SER A 27 1.86 5.46 22.55
N LEU A 28 0.72 5.48 23.23
CA LEU A 28 -0.55 5.03 22.67
C LEU A 28 -0.99 5.89 21.48
N ALA A 29 -0.90 7.21 21.60
CA ALA A 29 -1.24 8.12 20.51
C ALA A 29 -0.35 7.90 19.28
N ILE A 30 0.95 7.67 19.47
CA ILE A 30 1.89 7.34 18.38
C ILE A 30 1.51 6.02 17.72
N ASN A 31 1.19 4.97 18.50
CA ASN A 31 0.78 3.68 17.95
C ASN A 31 -0.54 3.80 17.16
N ILE A 32 -1.53 4.53 17.68
CA ILE A 32 -2.79 4.78 16.97
C ILE A 32 -2.52 5.56 15.68
N PHE A 33 -1.70 6.61 15.74
CA PHE A 33 -1.33 7.40 14.56
C PHE A 33 -0.62 6.55 13.51
N GLN A 34 0.34 5.70 13.91
CA GLN A 34 1.01 4.77 13.00
C GLN A 34 0.04 3.76 12.40
N TYR A 35 -0.87 3.19 13.20
CA TYR A 35 -1.89 2.25 12.74
C TYR A 35 -2.91 2.87 11.77
N VAL A 36 -3.26 4.14 11.98
CA VAL A 36 -4.15 4.89 11.09
C VAL A 36 -3.41 5.31 9.81
N SER A 37 -2.17 5.79 9.95
CA SER A 37 -1.35 6.25 8.81
C SER A 37 -0.92 5.08 7.90
N SER A 38 -0.73 3.88 8.45
CA SER A 38 -0.46 2.68 7.65
C SER A 38 -1.65 2.31 6.76
N ARG A 39 -2.88 2.73 7.11
CA ARG A 39 -4.08 2.52 6.27
C ARG A 39 -4.27 3.58 5.19
N GLU A 40 -3.61 4.72 5.29
CA GLU A 40 -3.72 5.80 4.29
C GLU A 40 -3.01 5.45 2.96
N TYR A 41 -2.19 4.39 2.95
CA TYR A 41 -1.58 3.81 1.76
C TYR A 41 -2.30 2.54 1.28
N SER A 42 -3.61 2.43 1.47
CA SER A 42 -4.42 1.65 0.53
C SER A 42 -4.46 2.47 -0.76
N ASP A 43 -3.35 2.43 -1.49
CA ASP A 43 -3.26 3.00 -2.83
C ASP A 43 -4.18 2.13 -3.68
N ASP A 44 -5.41 2.61 -3.88
CA ASP A 44 -6.44 1.94 -4.66
C ASP A 44 -5.77 1.44 -5.96
N ILE A 45 -5.64 0.12 -6.09
CA ILE A 45 -4.97 -0.52 -7.23
C ILE A 45 -5.69 -0.16 -8.55
N VAL A 46 -6.91 0.34 -8.44
CA VAL A 46 -7.70 0.84 -9.56
C VAL A 46 -6.97 1.96 -10.29
N GLY A 47 -6.94 1.84 -11.61
CA GLY A 47 -6.27 2.78 -12.48
C GLY A 47 -5.60 2.08 -13.66
N THR A 48 -4.83 2.87 -14.40
CA THR A 48 -4.01 2.40 -15.52
C THR A 48 -2.54 2.63 -15.22
N TYR A 49 -1.72 1.63 -15.49
CA TYR A 49 -0.28 1.60 -15.27
C TYR A 49 0.43 1.26 -16.57
N CYS A 50 1.67 1.73 -16.73
CA CYS A 50 2.49 1.53 -17.93
C CYS A 50 3.96 1.24 -17.56
N THR A 51 4.64 0.39 -18.32
CA THR A 51 6.09 0.12 -18.16
C THR A 51 6.98 1.30 -18.59
N GLY A 52 6.49 2.15 -19.50
CA GLY A 52 7.20 3.29 -20.07
C GLY A 52 6.46 4.61 -19.93
N ASP A 53 6.62 5.50 -20.91
CA ASP A 53 5.94 6.81 -20.96
C ASP A 53 4.68 6.81 -21.85
N GLY A 54 4.30 5.62 -22.35
CA GLY A 54 3.10 5.39 -23.14
C GLY A 54 3.23 5.75 -24.62
N ARG A 55 4.47 5.95 -25.10
CA ARG A 55 4.78 6.33 -26.49
C ARG A 55 5.31 5.18 -27.32
N ASP A 56 5.78 4.11 -26.69
CA ASP A 56 6.29 2.93 -27.39
C ASP A 56 5.14 1.94 -27.65
N GLU A 57 5.15 1.27 -28.82
CA GLU A 57 4.21 0.19 -29.13
C GLU A 57 4.49 -1.05 -28.28
N GLU A 58 5.72 -1.20 -27.79
CA GLU A 58 6.14 -2.27 -26.89
C GLU A 58 5.82 -1.99 -25.42
N ASP A 59 5.35 -0.78 -25.08
CA ASP A 59 4.92 -0.46 -23.72
C ASP A 59 3.75 -1.35 -23.30
N GLU A 60 3.89 -2.00 -22.15
CA GLU A 60 2.84 -2.81 -21.57
C GLU A 60 2.02 -1.99 -20.59
N TYR A 61 0.71 -2.21 -20.63
CA TYR A 61 -0.27 -1.52 -19.82
C TYR A 61 -1.03 -2.52 -18.97
N LEU A 62 -1.23 -2.16 -17.71
CA LEU A 62 -2.12 -2.86 -16.79
C LEU A 62 -3.25 -1.92 -16.40
N THR A 63 -4.49 -2.37 -16.55
CA THR A 63 -5.67 -1.64 -16.09
C THR A 63 -6.41 -2.47 -15.08
N PHE A 64 -6.75 -1.88 -13.93
CA PHE A 64 -7.53 -2.51 -12.86
C PHE A 64 -8.80 -1.71 -12.64
N THR A 65 -9.94 -2.37 -12.59
CA THR A 65 -11.27 -1.75 -12.45
C THR A 65 -11.90 -2.09 -11.10
N LYS A 66 -12.79 -1.21 -10.61
CA LYS A 66 -13.44 -1.33 -9.30
C LYS A 66 -14.31 -2.58 -9.12
N ASP A 67 -14.72 -3.19 -10.22
CA ASP A 67 -15.49 -4.44 -10.23
C ASP A 67 -14.60 -5.70 -10.10
N GLY A 68 -13.28 -5.54 -9.95
CA GLY A 68 -12.35 -6.65 -9.76
C GLY A 68 -11.81 -7.24 -11.06
N SER A 69 -12.02 -6.58 -12.21
CA SER A 69 -11.42 -6.99 -13.47
C SER A 69 -10.07 -6.33 -13.72
N TYR A 70 -9.19 -7.02 -14.43
CA TYR A 70 -7.95 -6.44 -14.93
C TYR A 70 -7.73 -6.77 -16.40
N CYS A 71 -6.89 -5.98 -17.06
CA CYS A 71 -6.45 -6.23 -18.42
C CYS A 71 -4.97 -5.85 -18.57
N LEU A 72 -4.16 -6.80 -19.04
CA LEU A 72 -2.79 -6.61 -19.47
C LEU A 72 -2.79 -6.53 -21.00
N TYR A 73 -2.26 -5.45 -21.56
CA TYR A 73 -2.28 -5.24 -23.00
C TYR A 73 -1.09 -4.40 -23.46
N ARG A 74 -0.82 -4.48 -24.76
CA ARG A 74 -0.06 -3.48 -25.51
C ARG A 74 -1.03 -2.74 -26.41
N GLN A 75 -0.63 -1.60 -26.95
CA GLN A 75 -1.49 -0.88 -27.91
C GLN A 75 -1.92 -1.84 -29.02
N SER A 76 -3.22 -1.87 -29.32
CA SER A 76 -3.87 -2.75 -30.29
C SER A 76 -3.84 -4.26 -30.01
N LYS A 77 -3.35 -4.71 -28.85
CA LYS A 77 -3.26 -6.15 -28.52
C LYS A 77 -3.48 -6.45 -27.04
N ILE A 78 -4.56 -7.16 -26.73
CA ILE A 78 -4.77 -7.75 -25.40
C ILE A 78 -3.81 -8.93 -25.23
N LEU A 79 -3.06 -8.94 -24.12
CA LEU A 79 -2.18 -10.04 -23.75
C LEU A 79 -2.88 -10.98 -22.77
N GLU A 80 -3.61 -10.41 -21.82
CA GLU A 80 -4.31 -11.13 -20.75
C GLU A 80 -5.49 -10.29 -20.26
N GLU A 81 -6.59 -10.95 -19.91
CA GLU A 81 -7.75 -10.32 -19.29
C GLU A 81 -8.34 -11.29 -18.29
N GLY A 82 -8.84 -10.76 -17.18
CA GLY A 82 -9.24 -11.61 -16.09
C GLY A 82 -9.77 -10.86 -14.89
N THR A 83 -9.76 -11.56 -13.75
CA THR A 83 -10.13 -11.00 -12.45
C THR A 83 -8.96 -10.98 -11.50
N TYR A 84 -8.96 -10.03 -10.57
CA TYR A 84 -7.95 -9.95 -9.52
C TYR A 84 -8.60 -9.98 -8.13
N THR A 85 -7.86 -10.49 -7.16
CA THR A 85 -8.28 -10.51 -5.75
C THR A 85 -7.16 -9.99 -4.86
N GLU A 86 -7.51 -9.34 -3.75
CA GLU A 86 -6.54 -8.93 -2.73
C GLU A 86 -6.20 -10.13 -1.84
N ALA A 87 -4.92 -10.50 -1.80
CA ALA A 87 -4.41 -11.62 -1.03
C ALA A 87 -3.73 -11.18 0.28
N GLY A 88 -3.41 -9.90 0.41
CA GLY A 88 -2.82 -9.28 1.58
C GLY A 88 -2.66 -7.78 1.37
N GLU A 89 -2.15 -7.08 2.38
CA GLU A 89 -1.89 -5.64 2.27
C GLU A 89 -0.97 -5.37 1.07
N ASN A 90 -1.49 -4.64 0.08
CA ASN A 90 -0.80 -4.28 -1.16
C ASN A 90 -0.38 -5.47 -2.05
N ILE A 91 -0.88 -6.68 -1.78
CA ILE A 91 -0.59 -7.89 -2.55
C ILE A 91 -1.88 -8.37 -3.21
N PHE A 92 -1.84 -8.52 -4.53
CA PHE A 92 -2.98 -8.95 -5.32
C PHE A 92 -2.63 -10.17 -6.15
N THR A 93 -3.61 -11.04 -6.38
CA THR A 93 -3.48 -12.19 -7.28
C THR A 93 -4.28 -11.93 -8.54
N LEU A 94 -3.62 -12.05 -9.69
CA LEU A 94 -4.27 -12.14 -11.01
C LEU A 94 -4.76 -13.58 -11.18
N ASN A 95 -6.06 -13.81 -11.08
CA ASN A 95 -6.64 -15.15 -10.94
C ASN A 95 -6.44 -16.02 -12.18
N ASP A 96 -6.41 -15.42 -13.37
CA ASP A 96 -6.33 -16.14 -14.64
C ASP A 96 -4.91 -16.62 -14.98
N SER A 97 -3.87 -15.99 -14.42
CA SER A 97 -2.48 -16.46 -14.52
C SER A 97 -1.91 -17.00 -13.21
N ASP A 98 -2.69 -17.01 -12.13
CA ASP A 98 -2.21 -17.31 -10.76
C ASP A 98 -0.96 -16.51 -10.38
N THR A 99 -0.89 -15.25 -10.85
CA THR A 99 0.28 -14.39 -10.67
C THR A 99 0.07 -13.42 -9.52
N SER A 100 0.96 -13.44 -8.54
CA SER A 100 0.98 -12.43 -7.47
C SER A 100 1.69 -11.16 -7.93
N ILE A 101 1.08 -10.01 -7.64
CA ILE A 101 1.60 -8.67 -7.91
C ILE A 101 1.60 -7.82 -6.63
N ILE A 102 2.45 -6.81 -6.60
CA ILE A 102 2.54 -5.86 -5.47
C ILE A 102 2.19 -4.46 -5.97
N SER A 103 1.30 -3.76 -5.26
CA SER A 103 0.97 -2.35 -5.48
C SER A 103 1.67 -1.49 -4.43
N ALA A 104 2.58 -0.62 -4.85
CA ALA A 104 3.25 0.30 -3.93
C ALA A 104 3.68 1.58 -4.65
N ASP A 105 3.58 2.72 -3.98
CA ASP A 105 4.06 4.02 -4.47
C ASP A 105 3.57 4.36 -5.89
N ARG A 106 2.27 4.17 -6.16
CA ARG A 106 1.65 4.33 -7.49
C ARG A 106 2.32 3.47 -8.57
N LYS A 107 2.85 2.31 -8.20
CA LYS A 107 3.43 1.32 -9.12
C LYS A 107 2.88 -0.07 -8.88
N ILE A 108 2.91 -0.87 -9.95
CA ILE A 108 2.73 -2.32 -9.88
C ILE A 108 4.05 -3.00 -10.15
N TYR A 109 4.37 -3.99 -9.33
CA TYR A 109 5.49 -4.89 -9.52
C TYR A 109 4.95 -6.28 -9.84
N ARG A 110 5.29 -6.80 -11.01
CA ARG A 110 4.85 -8.11 -11.50
C ARG A 110 6.07 -8.92 -11.93
N PRO A 111 6.22 -10.19 -11.49
CA PRO A 111 7.24 -11.07 -12.03
C PRO A 111 6.89 -11.48 -13.46
N ASP A 112 7.89 -11.53 -14.33
CA ASP A 112 7.77 -12.14 -15.65
C ASP A 112 8.00 -13.66 -15.60
N ALA A 113 7.93 -14.33 -16.76
CA ALA A 113 8.17 -15.76 -16.85
C ALA A 113 9.62 -16.19 -16.48
N SER A 114 10.55 -15.25 -16.44
CA SER A 114 11.95 -15.45 -16.04
C SER A 114 12.19 -15.12 -14.56
N PHE A 115 11.14 -14.75 -13.81
CA PHE A 115 11.19 -14.22 -12.44
C PHE A 115 11.90 -12.87 -12.29
N GLU A 116 12.09 -12.14 -13.39
CA GLU A 116 12.49 -10.74 -13.34
C GLU A 116 11.30 -9.85 -13.01
N VAL A 117 11.52 -8.80 -12.22
CA VAL A 117 10.42 -7.92 -11.78
C VAL A 117 10.25 -6.78 -12.77
N ILE A 118 9.09 -6.74 -13.42
CA ILE A 118 8.66 -5.64 -14.27
C ILE A 118 7.90 -4.63 -13.40
N SER A 119 8.25 -3.35 -13.53
CA SER A 119 7.56 -2.25 -12.85
C SER A 119 6.67 -1.47 -13.82
N TYR A 120 5.45 -1.17 -13.39
CA TYR A 120 4.49 -0.35 -14.12
C TYR A 120 4.16 0.90 -13.29
N ALA A 121 4.31 2.10 -13.83
CA ALA A 121 3.95 3.35 -13.15
C ALA A 121 2.50 3.75 -13.45
N LYS A 122 1.75 4.20 -12.44
CA LYS A 122 0.36 4.66 -12.61
C LYS A 122 0.32 5.93 -13.45
N ILE A 123 -0.35 5.86 -14.59
CA ILE A 123 -0.56 6.99 -15.52
C ILE A 123 -1.95 7.60 -15.40
N SER A 124 -2.91 6.89 -14.80
CA SER A 124 -4.28 7.36 -14.58
C SER A 124 -4.91 6.67 -13.37
N ASP A 125 -5.61 7.44 -12.53
CA ASP A 125 -6.44 6.89 -11.43
C ASP A 125 -7.82 6.43 -11.91
N THR A 126 -8.22 6.81 -13.12
CA THR A 126 -9.41 6.26 -13.78
C THR A 126 -8.97 5.12 -14.69
N PRO A 127 -9.59 3.92 -14.60
CA PRO A 127 -9.26 2.81 -15.48
C PRO A 127 -9.61 3.18 -16.92
N VAL A 128 -8.59 3.37 -17.74
CA VAL A 128 -8.73 3.68 -19.16
C VAL A 128 -7.85 2.72 -19.93
N ARG A 129 -8.44 2.05 -20.92
CA ARG A 129 -7.69 1.21 -21.85
C ARG A 129 -7.31 2.06 -23.07
N ILE A 130 -6.02 2.19 -23.35
CA ILE A 130 -5.49 3.08 -24.39
C ILE A 130 -5.32 2.29 -25.68
N ASN A 131 -5.94 2.75 -26.77
CA ASN A 131 -5.76 2.21 -28.13
C ASN A 131 -5.95 0.69 -28.24
N ILE A 132 -6.94 0.13 -27.55
CA ILE A 132 -7.40 -1.24 -27.80
C ILE A 132 -8.66 -1.22 -28.69
N PRO A 133 -8.82 -2.21 -29.60
CA PRO A 133 -9.99 -2.30 -30.47
C PRO A 133 -11.29 -2.63 -29.73
#